data_AF-A0A7X8TJL8-F1
#
_entry.id   AF-A0A7X8TJL8-F1
#
_cell.length_a   1.000
_cell.length_b   1.000
_cell.length_c   1.000
_cell.angle_alpha   90.00
_cell.angle_beta   90.00
_cell.angle_gamma   90.00
#
_symmetry.space_group_name_H-M   'P 1'
#
loop_
_entity.id
_entity.type
_entity.pdbx_description
1 polymer ?
#
loop_
_entity_poly.entity_id
_entity_poly.type
_entity_poly.pdbx_seq_one_letter_code
_entity_poly.pdbx_strand_id
1 'polypeptide(L)'
;MANTGWNVNPEQVQSVLSDVEEERGELYEKLSGSTLEDIDGNLDWTPEINGPVYAAMGLLLQDQQENLENITNRIEAGILGVANATVSYANGQTDMAGEFNTQLVGAAESGDFAYLEENNQLEFEDQA
;
A
#
# COMPACT_ATOMS: atom_id res chain seq x y z
N MET A 1 13.14 23.92 -17.12
CA MET A 1 13.50 22.75 -16.29
C MET A 1 12.20 22.06 -15.93
N ALA A 2 12.06 20.75 -16.19
CA ALA A 2 10.81 20.04 -15.94
C ALA A 2 10.57 20.00 -14.42
N ASN A 3 9.47 20.60 -13.97
CA ASN A 3 9.05 20.58 -12.58
C ASN A 3 8.81 19.11 -12.19
N THR A 4 9.71 18.52 -11.41
CA THR A 4 9.54 17.19 -10.82
C THR A 4 8.55 17.27 -9.66
N GLY A 5 7.37 17.83 -9.94
CA GLY A 5 6.24 17.80 -9.02
C GLY A 5 5.86 16.35 -8.81
N TRP A 6 5.81 15.92 -7.55
CA TRP A 6 5.35 14.59 -7.16
C TRP A 6 3.89 14.43 -7.58
N ASN A 7 3.66 13.76 -8.71
CA ASN A 7 2.32 13.47 -9.22
C ASN A 7 2.07 11.96 -9.09
N VAL A 8 1.16 11.59 -8.19
CA VAL A 8 0.72 10.19 -8.05
C VAL A 8 -0.23 9.88 -9.20
N ASN A 9 0.09 8.89 -10.02
CA ASN A 9 -0.82 8.37 -11.04
C ASN A 9 -1.78 7.34 -10.40
N PRO A 10 -3.05 7.67 -10.13
CA PRO A 10 -3.95 6.79 -9.40
C PRO A 10 -4.30 5.52 -10.18
N GLU A 11 -4.36 5.60 -11.51
CA GLU A 11 -4.65 4.45 -12.38
C GLU A 11 -3.52 3.42 -12.33
N GLN A 12 -2.26 3.88 -12.37
CA GLN A 12 -1.11 2.99 -12.23
C GLN A 12 -1.03 2.38 -10.83
N VAL A 13 -1.33 3.16 -9.78
CA VAL A 13 -1.41 2.61 -8.42
C VAL A 13 -2.49 1.55 -8.34
N GLN A 14 -3.68 1.80 -8.90
CA GLN A 14 -4.77 0.83 -8.89
C GLN A 14 -4.39 -0.45 -9.63
N SER A 15 -3.74 -0.35 -10.80
CA SER A 15 -3.24 -1.51 -11.53
C SER A 15 -2.30 -2.35 -10.68
N VAL A 16 -1.29 -1.72 -10.06
CA VAL A 16 -0.34 -2.43 -9.20
C VAL A 16 -1.04 -3.06 -8.00
N LEU A 17 -2.00 -2.37 -7.38
CA LEU A 17 -2.75 -2.93 -6.25
C LEU A 17 -3.62 -4.12 -6.67
N SER A 18 -4.19 -4.11 -7.86
CA SER A 18 -4.93 -5.25 -8.41
C SER A 18 -4.01 -6.45 -8.67
N ASP A 19 -2.83 -6.22 -9.25
CA ASP A 19 -1.84 -7.29 -9.48
C ASP A 19 -1.39 -7.92 -8.14
N VAL A 20 -1.11 -7.10 -7.12
CA VAL A 20 -0.74 -7.57 -5.78
C VAL A 20 -1.88 -8.33 -5.11
N GLU A 21 -3.14 -7.93 -5.33
CA GLU A 21 -4.31 -8.63 -4.81
C GLU A 21 -4.51 -10.00 -5.46
N GLU A 22 -4.27 -10.12 -6.77
CA GLU A 22 -4.27 -11.38 -7.51
C GLU A 22 -3.17 -12.33 -7.00
N GLU A 23 -1.93 -11.84 -6.91
CA GLU A 23 -0.80 -12.61 -6.37
C GLU A 23 -1.04 -13.06 -4.91
N ARG A 24 -1.66 -12.21 -4.10
CA ARG A 24 -2.09 -12.56 -2.73
C ARG A 24 -3.11 -13.70 -2.75
N GLY A 25 -4.08 -13.66 -3.67
CA GLY A 25 -5.09 -14.72 -3.83
C GLY A 25 -4.45 -16.05 -4.17
N GLU A 26 -3.54 -16.07 -5.15
CA GLU A 26 -2.80 -17.28 -5.52
C GLU A 26 -1.93 -17.81 -4.37
N LEU A 27 -1.29 -16.92 -3.62
CA LEU A 27 -0.51 -17.27 -2.44
C LEU A 27 -1.40 -17.92 -1.39
N TYR A 28 -2.56 -17.32 -1.06
CA TYR A 28 -3.52 -17.91 -0.13
C TYR A 28 -4.04 -19.27 -0.56
N GLU A 29 -4.34 -19.45 -1.84
CA GLU A 29 -4.84 -20.72 -2.36
C GLU A 29 -3.80 -21.84 -2.21
N LYS A 30 -2.55 -21.55 -2.56
CA LYS A 30 -1.42 -22.49 -2.40
C LYS A 30 -1.10 -22.79 -0.93
N LEU A 31 -1.39 -21.85 -0.04
CA LEU A 31 -1.15 -21.97 1.39
C LEU A 31 -2.36 -22.45 2.19
N SER A 32 -3.50 -22.65 1.52
CA SER A 32 -4.73 -23.06 2.20
C SER A 32 -4.47 -24.31 3.05
N GLY A 33 -5.07 -24.31 4.26
CA GLY A 33 -4.76 -25.24 5.35
C GLY A 33 -4.72 -26.71 4.93
N SER A 34 -5.50 -27.10 3.92
CA SER A 34 -5.45 -28.44 3.32
C SER A 34 -4.05 -28.89 2.93
N THR A 35 -3.20 -28.04 2.35
CA THR A 35 -1.87 -28.49 1.88
C THR A 35 -0.94 -28.80 3.05
N LEU A 36 -0.96 -28.00 4.11
CA LEU A 36 -0.10 -28.20 5.29
C LEU A 36 -0.66 -29.29 6.22
N GLU A 37 -1.98 -29.35 6.40
CA GLU A 37 -2.66 -30.42 7.12
C GLU A 37 -2.54 -31.77 6.40
N ASP A 38 -2.56 -31.78 5.06
CA ASP A 38 -2.33 -32.98 4.27
C ASP A 38 -0.87 -33.46 4.39
N ILE A 39 0.10 -32.53 4.45
CA ILE A 39 1.50 -32.88 4.71
C ILE A 39 1.64 -33.47 6.11
N ASP A 40 1.01 -32.89 7.14
CA ASP A 40 1.02 -33.41 8.51
C ASP A 40 0.36 -34.80 8.61
N GLY A 41 -0.81 -34.97 8.00
CA GLY A 41 -1.53 -36.25 7.97
C GLY A 41 -0.80 -37.36 7.21
N ASN A 42 -0.02 -37.03 6.18
CA ASN A 42 0.80 -37.99 5.44
C ASN A 42 2.09 -38.40 6.17
N LEU A 43 2.44 -37.77 7.29
CA LEU A 43 3.64 -38.10 8.06
C LEU A 43 3.43 -39.23 9.09
N ASP A 44 2.22 -39.72 9.27
CA ASP A 44 1.85 -40.76 10.26
C ASP A 44 2.38 -42.19 9.96
N TRP A 45 3.36 -42.35 9.05
CA TRP A 45 3.71 -43.67 8.53
C TRP A 45 4.67 -44.51 9.38
N THR A 46 5.31 -44.03 10.46
CA THR A 46 6.08 -44.91 11.39
C THR A 46 6.33 -44.32 12.80
N PRO A 47 5.60 -44.75 13.85
CA PRO A 47 5.78 -44.19 15.20
C PRO A 47 7.03 -44.66 15.97
N GLU A 48 7.62 -45.82 15.64
CA GLU A 48 8.61 -46.48 16.52
C GLU A 48 10.07 -46.03 16.36
N ILE A 49 10.45 -45.35 15.26
CA ILE A 49 11.86 -45.00 14.97
C ILE A 49 12.10 -43.48 14.86
N ASN A 50 11.10 -42.70 14.44
CA ASN A 50 11.28 -41.30 14.01
C ASN A 50 10.49 -40.27 14.83
N GLY A 51 9.87 -40.64 15.95
CA GLY A 51 8.99 -39.77 16.76
C GLY A 51 9.52 -38.34 17.04
N PRO A 52 10.79 -38.13 17.41
CA PRO A 52 11.35 -36.79 17.61
C PRO A 52 11.50 -35.96 16.32
N VAL A 53 11.79 -36.61 15.18
CA VAL A 53 11.92 -35.95 13.88
C VAL A 53 10.55 -35.51 13.37
N TYR A 54 9.52 -36.33 13.57
CA TYR A 54 8.13 -35.98 13.25
C TYR A 54 7.63 -34.81 14.09
N ALA A 55 7.87 -34.82 15.40
CA ALA A 55 7.51 -33.69 16.27
C ALA A 55 8.21 -32.38 15.84
N ALA A 56 9.49 -32.46 15.43
CA ALA A 56 10.20 -31.29 14.91
C ALA A 56 9.65 -30.81 13.56
N MET A 57 9.22 -31.72 12.68
CA MET A 57 8.57 -31.36 11.42
C MET A 57 7.20 -30.71 11.63
N GLY A 58 6.37 -31.24 12.55
CA GLY A 58 5.08 -30.61 12.89
C GLY A 58 5.27 -29.18 13.43
N LEU A 59 6.25 -28.97 14.32
CA LEU A 59 6.61 -27.64 14.81
C LEU A 59 7.12 -26.71 13.70
N LEU A 60 7.91 -27.23 12.76
CA LEU A 60 8.35 -26.45 11.60
C LEU A 60 7.17 -26.05 10.72
N LEU A 61 6.24 -26.97 10.42
CA LEU A 61 5.06 -26.67 9.61
C LEU A 61 4.17 -25.62 10.29
N GLN A 62 4.02 -25.70 11.61
CA GLN A 62 3.29 -24.70 12.40
C GLN A 62 3.97 -23.31 12.35
N ASP A 63 5.29 -23.26 12.51
CA ASP A 63 6.06 -22.00 12.41
C ASP A 63 6.00 -21.41 10.99
N GLN A 64 6.02 -22.26 9.95
CA GLN A 64 5.83 -21.80 8.59
C GLN A 64 4.42 -21.23 8.38
N GLN A 65 3.37 -21.86 8.93
CA GLN A 65 2.01 -21.33 8.86
C GLN A 65 1.89 -19.94 9.47
N GLU A 66 2.43 -19.74 10.68
CA GLU A 66 2.42 -18.43 11.36
C GLU A 66 3.22 -17.37 10.57
N ASN A 67 4.38 -17.73 10.02
CA ASN A 67 5.17 -16.83 9.20
C ASN A 67 4.41 -16.38 7.94
N LEU A 68 3.68 -17.31 7.31
CA LEU A 68 2.91 -17.05 6.10
C LEU A 68 1.66 -16.19 6.36
N GLU A 69 0.96 -16.42 7.48
CA GLU A 69 -0.12 -15.54 7.93
C GLU A 69 0.40 -14.11 8.14
N ASN A 70 1.56 -13.97 8.80
CA ASN A 70 2.20 -12.68 9.02
C ASN A 70 2.59 -11.97 7.71
N ILE A 71 3.09 -12.70 6.71
CA ILE A 71 3.38 -12.14 5.38
C ILE A 71 2.08 -11.63 4.75
N THR A 72 1.01 -12.40 4.84
CA THR A 72 -0.23 -12.05 4.16
C THR A 72 -0.92 -10.85 4.80
N ASN A 73 -0.90 -10.78 6.13
CA ASN A 73 -1.34 -9.60 6.88
C ASN A 73 -0.56 -8.33 6.48
N ARG A 74 0.74 -8.43 6.19
CA ARG A 74 1.56 -7.30 5.72
C ARG A 74 1.20 -6.88 4.30
N ILE A 75 0.91 -7.83 3.41
CA ILE A 75 0.46 -7.53 2.04
C ILE A 75 -0.86 -6.75 2.10
N GLU A 76 -1.82 -7.22 2.91
CA GLU A 76 -3.10 -6.53 3.08
C GLU A 76 -2.95 -5.13 3.67
N ALA A 77 -2.14 -4.98 4.73
CA ALA A 77 -1.82 -3.67 5.30
C ALA A 77 -1.15 -2.74 4.28
N GLY A 78 -0.29 -3.28 3.42
CA GLY A 78 0.37 -2.55 2.33
C GLY A 78 -0.63 -2.05 1.28
N ILE A 79 -1.53 -2.92 0.81
CA ILE A 79 -2.58 -2.56 -0.16
C ILE A 79 -3.45 -1.43 0.40
N LEU A 80 -3.96 -1.60 1.63
CA LEU A 80 -4.82 -0.60 2.27
C LEU A 80 -4.08 0.71 2.54
N GLY A 81 -2.81 0.63 2.95
CA GLY A 81 -1.98 1.80 3.21
C GLY A 81 -1.74 2.64 1.95
N VAL A 82 -1.36 1.99 0.85
CA VAL A 82 -1.10 2.66 -0.44
C VAL A 82 -2.39 3.23 -1.04
N ALA A 83 -3.50 2.49 -0.99
CA ALA A 83 -4.80 2.97 -1.45
C ALA A 83 -5.22 4.25 -0.68
N ASN A 84 -5.15 4.21 0.65
CA ASN A 84 -5.51 5.36 1.49
C ASN A 84 -4.58 6.56 1.30
N ALA A 85 -3.27 6.33 1.15
CA ALA A 85 -2.31 7.39 0.86
C ALA A 85 -2.66 8.08 -0.48
N THR A 86 -2.95 7.30 -1.52
CA THR A 86 -3.30 7.81 -2.86
C THR A 86 -4.55 8.68 -2.84
N VAL A 87 -5.61 8.22 -2.16
CA VAL A 87 -6.84 9.00 -1.96
C VAL A 87 -6.57 10.27 -1.15
N SER A 88 -5.78 10.18 -0.09
CA SER A 88 -5.45 11.33 0.76
C SER A 88 -4.69 12.41 -0.02
N TYR A 89 -3.78 12.01 -0.92
CA TYR A 89 -3.08 12.94 -1.80
C TYR A 89 -4.03 13.65 -2.77
N ALA A 90 -4.96 12.93 -3.40
CA ALA A 90 -5.94 13.53 -4.31
C ALA A 90 -6.87 14.53 -3.59
N ASN A 91 -7.33 14.16 -2.39
CA ASN A 91 -8.13 15.06 -1.56
C ASN A 91 -7.34 16.31 -1.15
N GLY A 92 -6.09 16.15 -0.69
CA GLY A 92 -5.25 17.28 -0.31
C GLY A 92 -4.98 18.25 -1.46
N GLN A 93 -4.81 17.75 -2.70
CA GLN A 93 -4.69 18.61 -3.89
C GLN A 93 -5.99 19.39 -4.17
N THR A 94 -7.14 18.73 -4.01
CA THR A 94 -8.45 19.35 -4.22
C THR A 94 -8.72 20.44 -3.18
N ASP A 95 -8.43 20.16 -1.91
CA ASP A 95 -8.57 21.12 -0.81
C ASP A 95 -7.64 22.32 -1.01
N MET A 96 -6.39 22.09 -1.41
CA MET A 96 -5.42 23.14 -1.70
C MET A 96 -5.87 24.02 -2.87
N ALA A 97 -6.38 23.42 -3.95
CA ALA A 97 -6.93 24.17 -5.08
C ALA A 97 -8.16 25.01 -4.70
N GLY A 98 -9.04 24.47 -3.84
CA GLY A 98 -10.20 25.18 -3.31
C GLY A 98 -9.81 26.38 -2.43
N GLU A 99 -8.81 26.20 -1.57
CA GLU A 99 -8.27 27.28 -0.74
C GLU A 99 -7.66 28.39 -1.61
N PHE A 100 -6.80 28.04 -2.57
CA PHE A 100 -6.24 29.04 -3.50
C PHE A 100 -7.32 29.78 -4.28
N ASN A 101 -8.37 29.09 -4.74
CA ASN A 101 -9.48 29.76 -5.42
C ASN A 101 -10.22 30.74 -4.48
N THR A 102 -10.42 30.36 -3.23
CA THR A 102 -11.05 31.23 -2.21
C THR A 102 -10.20 32.46 -1.94
N GLN A 103 -8.90 32.27 -1.73
CA GLN A 103 -7.95 33.36 -1.49
C GLN A 103 -7.79 34.25 -2.73
N LEU A 104 -7.85 33.69 -3.94
CA LEU A 104 -7.82 34.45 -5.18
C LEU A 104 -9.02 35.37 -5.34
N VAL A 105 -10.23 34.86 -5.06
CA VAL A 105 -11.45 35.69 -5.09
C VAL A 105 -11.38 36.78 -4.02
N GLY A 106 -10.99 36.44 -2.79
CA GLY A 106 -10.84 37.40 -1.69
C GLY A 106 -9.80 38.48 -1.99
N ALA A 107 -8.65 38.11 -2.55
CA ALA A 107 -7.61 39.04 -2.98
C ALA A 107 -8.09 39.95 -4.12
N ALA A 108 -8.85 39.42 -5.08
CA ALA A 108 -9.42 40.21 -6.17
C ALA A 108 -10.42 41.28 -5.67
N GLU A 109 -11.17 40.98 -4.61
CA GLU A 109 -12.13 41.91 -4.00
C GLU A 109 -11.46 42.93 -3.08
N SER A 110 -10.47 42.51 -2.29
CA SER A 110 -9.84 43.32 -1.24
C SER A 110 -8.57 44.05 -1.69
N GLY A 111 -7.90 43.56 -2.73
CA GLY A 111 -6.56 43.99 -3.14
C GLY A 111 -5.43 43.48 -2.24
N ASP A 112 -5.69 42.57 -1.29
CA ASP A 112 -4.68 41.96 -0.44
C ASP A 112 -4.18 40.64 -1.07
N PHE A 113 -2.94 40.66 -1.56
CA PHE A 113 -2.31 39.52 -2.24
C PHE A 113 -1.31 38.76 -1.36
N ALA A 114 -1.16 39.12 -0.07
CA ALA A 114 -0.10 38.59 0.77
C ALA A 114 -0.06 37.06 0.82
N TYR A 115 -1.22 36.41 0.92
CA TYR A 115 -1.33 34.95 0.92
C TYR A 115 -0.85 34.32 -0.40
N LEU A 116 -1.21 34.93 -1.54
CA LEU A 116 -0.84 34.42 -2.86
C LEU A 116 0.64 34.64 -3.14
N GLU A 117 1.21 35.76 -2.70
CA GLU A 117 2.63 36.07 -2.83
C GLU A 117 3.50 35.14 -1.97
N GLU A 118 3.10 34.90 -0.72
CA GLU A 118 3.81 34.00 0.19
C GLU A 118 3.84 32.55 -0.33
N ASN A 119 2.77 32.12 -1.00
CA ASN A 119 2.63 30.77 -1.53
C ASN A 119 2.91 30.68 -3.04
N ASN A 120 3.43 31.73 -3.67
CA ASN A 120 3.79 31.71 -5.08
C ASN A 120 5.09 30.95 -5.30
N GLN A 121 4.98 29.73 -5.82
CA GLN A 121 6.14 28.87 -6.15
C GLN A 121 6.57 28.96 -7.62
N LEU A 122 5.90 29.81 -8.42
CA LEU A 122 6.25 30.05 -9.81
C LEU A 122 7.05 31.36 -9.92
N GLU A 123 8.31 31.26 -10.37
CA GLU A 123 9.08 32.42 -10.79
C GLU A 123 8.49 32.95 -12.11
N PHE A 124 7.91 34.13 -12.07
CA PHE A 124 7.61 34.88 -13.28
C PHE A 124 8.86 35.67 -13.65
N GLU A 125 9.54 35.30 -14.73
CA GLU A 125 10.63 36.13 -15.29
C GLU A 125 10.07 37.51 -15.64
N ASP A 126 10.62 38.57 -15.03
CA ASP A 126 10.31 39.96 -15.34
C ASP A 126 10.53 40.19 -16.84
N GLN A 127 9.44 40.27 -17.62
CA GLN A 127 9.51 40.80 -18.98
C GLN A 127 9.57 42.33 -18.89
N ALA A 128 10.80 42.83 -18.90
CA ALA A 128 11.15 44.23 -19.11
C ALA A 128 10.86 44.70 -20.54
#